data_AF-A0A9P1ER38-F1
#
_entry.id   AF-A0A9P1ER38-F1
#
_cell.length_a   1.000
_cell.length_b   1.000
_cell.length_c   1.000
_cell.angle_alpha   90.00
_cell.angle_beta   90.00
_cell.angle_gamma   90.00
#
_symmetry.space_group_name_H-M   'P 1'
#
loop_
_entity.id
_entity.type
_entity.pdbx_description
1 polymer ?
#
loop_
_entity_poly.entity_id
_entity_poly.type
_entity_poly.pdbx_seq_one_letter_code
_entity_poly.pdbx_strand_id
1 'polypeptide(L)'
;MLPVKKVVSQTLSILGRAVAPAEQLALIKSSGADREVKDLLRQCLITAIHFQSASKENLEKSKTLVRKSDGDVCEISSRAAAFTAASAMKLKKWSDVEEMLQMTKSCPPAITSSIRIRALAEQSKLDEALAELENVLIFEEDVFGTANYCVSDEALDSLCEAIKSQPETAEKMKRFRSLQRLVTKYGRRTEKSIEELLFAPIRLENAATSSADDEEFVKSDRFGEFVKQIPYLNEQSEI
;
A
#
# COMPACT_ATOMS: atom_id res chain seq x y z
N MET A 1 27.99 15.84 1.42
CA MET A 1 27.80 16.01 -0.04
C MET A 1 28.23 14.72 -0.71
N LEU A 2 27.28 13.89 -1.12
CA LEU A 2 27.54 12.65 -1.86
C LEU A 2 27.51 12.93 -3.37
N PRO A 3 28.38 12.30 -4.17
CA PRO A 3 28.54 12.62 -5.58
C PRO A 3 27.40 12.03 -6.41
N VAL A 4 26.82 12.89 -7.26
CA VAL A 4 25.91 12.54 -8.35
C VAL A 4 26.62 11.59 -9.32
N LYS A 5 26.09 10.39 -9.58
CA LYS A 5 26.23 9.69 -10.88
C LYS A 5 25.43 8.39 -11.05
N LYS A 6 24.74 8.39 -12.19
CA LYS A 6 24.21 7.33 -13.06
C LYS A 6 22.76 6.87 -12.88
N VAL A 7 21.97 7.38 -13.81
CA VAL A 7 20.58 7.06 -14.17
C VAL A 7 20.41 5.57 -14.48
N VAL A 8 19.44 4.94 -13.85
CA VAL A 8 18.92 3.60 -14.20
C VAL A 8 17.47 3.79 -14.67
N SER A 9 17.22 3.75 -15.98
CA SER A 9 15.91 4.01 -16.58
C SER A 9 14.95 2.81 -16.57
N GLN A 10 15.04 1.90 -15.60
CA GLN A 10 14.23 0.67 -15.63
C GLN A 10 13.24 0.64 -14.47
N THR A 11 11.95 0.68 -14.83
CA THR A 11 10.84 0.26 -13.97
C THR A 11 11.04 -1.23 -13.68
N LEU A 12 11.76 -1.54 -12.60
CA LEU A 12 11.94 -2.91 -12.16
C LEU A 12 10.71 -3.33 -11.34
N SER A 13 9.83 -4.13 -11.94
CA SER A 13 8.79 -4.86 -11.23
C SER A 13 9.42 -6.04 -10.50
N ILE A 14 9.99 -5.80 -9.31
CA ILE A 14 10.82 -6.79 -8.62
C ILE A 14 9.99 -7.87 -7.91
N LEU A 15 8.74 -7.55 -7.56
CA LEU A 15 7.81 -8.49 -6.95
C LEU A 15 6.74 -8.86 -7.97
N GLY A 16 6.67 -10.14 -8.33
CA GLY A 16 5.66 -10.64 -9.25
C GLY A 16 5.57 -12.15 -9.22
N ARG A 17 4.37 -12.68 -8.99
CA ARG A 17 4.11 -14.14 -8.88
C ARG A 17 4.52 -14.93 -10.13
N ALA A 18 4.60 -14.25 -11.28
CA ALA A 18 4.96 -14.83 -12.57
C ALA A 18 6.47 -15.10 -12.74
N VAL A 19 7.32 -14.57 -11.86
CA VAL A 19 8.79 -14.71 -11.95
C VAL A 19 9.28 -15.56 -10.78
N ALA A 20 10.12 -16.57 -11.06
CA ALA A 20 10.61 -17.45 -10.00
C ALA A 20 11.43 -16.67 -8.96
N PRO A 21 11.41 -17.04 -7.66
CA PRO A 21 12.18 -16.32 -6.65
C PRO A 21 13.68 -16.19 -6.97
N ALA A 22 14.27 -17.22 -7.58
CA ALA A 22 15.68 -17.20 -8.01
C ALA A 22 15.95 -16.14 -9.08
N GLU A 23 15.02 -15.98 -10.02
CA GLU A 23 15.09 -14.97 -11.09
C GLU A 23 14.89 -13.56 -10.54
N GLN A 24 13.94 -13.36 -9.61
CA GLN A 24 13.78 -12.08 -8.90
C GLN A 24 15.04 -11.70 -8.13
N LEU A 25 15.69 -12.67 -7.48
CA LEU A 25 16.94 -12.45 -6.75
C LEU A 25 18.10 -12.12 -7.69
N ALA A 26 18.14 -12.71 -8.89
CA ALA A 26 19.09 -12.34 -9.94
C ALA A 26 18.84 -10.91 -10.44
N LEU A 27 17.58 -10.53 -10.68
CA LEU A 27 17.20 -9.16 -11.06
C LEU A 27 17.59 -8.12 -9.99
N ILE A 28 17.40 -8.43 -8.70
CA ILE A 28 17.85 -7.55 -7.61
C ILE A 28 19.38 -7.42 -7.61
N LYS A 29 20.11 -8.49 -7.90
CA LYS A 29 21.58 -8.45 -7.95
C LYS A 29 22.08 -7.60 -9.12
N SER A 30 21.48 -7.75 -10.30
CA SER A 30 21.87 -7.04 -11.52
C SER A 30 21.29 -5.63 -11.63
N SER A 31 20.32 -5.25 -10.78
CA SER A 31 19.77 -3.90 -10.78
C SER A 31 20.85 -2.85 -10.49
N GLY A 32 20.67 -1.64 -11.00
CA GLY A 32 21.55 -0.51 -10.69
C GLY A 32 21.24 0.17 -9.35
N ALA A 33 20.37 -0.42 -8.52
CA ALA A 33 20.00 0.14 -7.21
C ALA A 33 21.17 0.07 -6.21
N ASP A 34 21.16 0.99 -5.25
CA ASP A 34 22.14 1.03 -4.16
C ASP A 34 22.04 -0.21 -3.26
N ARG A 35 23.12 -0.47 -2.52
CA ARG A 35 23.23 -1.65 -1.66
C ARG A 35 22.08 -1.77 -0.66
N GLU A 36 21.71 -0.66 -0.02
CA GLU A 36 20.64 -0.61 0.99
C GLU A 36 19.27 -0.97 0.38
N VAL A 37 18.95 -0.40 -0.79
CA VAL A 37 17.71 -0.71 -1.52
C VAL A 37 17.69 -2.18 -1.93
N LYS A 38 18.81 -2.73 -2.42
CA LYS A 38 18.93 -4.16 -2.74
C LYS A 38 18.72 -5.05 -1.52
N ASP A 39 19.19 -4.65 -0.35
CA ASP A 39 18.99 -5.39 0.90
C ASP A 39 17.51 -5.37 1.33
N LEU A 40 16.84 -4.23 1.25
CA LEU A 40 15.38 -4.12 1.49
C LEU A 40 14.57 -4.97 0.50
N LEU A 41 14.92 -4.97 -0.79
CA LEU A 41 14.25 -5.77 -1.80
C LEU A 41 14.42 -7.28 -1.54
N ARG A 42 15.60 -7.72 -1.12
CA ARG A 42 15.85 -9.12 -0.73
C ARG A 42 15.01 -9.50 0.48
N GLN A 43 14.92 -8.64 1.48
CA GLN A 43 14.09 -8.88 2.65
C GLN A 43 12.62 -9.00 2.27
N CYS A 44 12.11 -8.06 1.45
CA CYS A 44 10.74 -8.09 0.97
C CYS A 44 10.44 -9.38 0.20
N LEU A 45 11.35 -9.80 -0.70
CA LEU A 45 11.26 -11.07 -1.41
C LEU A 45 11.22 -12.27 -0.44
N ILE A 46 12.09 -12.30 0.57
CA ILE A 46 12.08 -13.38 1.58
C ILE A 46 10.74 -13.43 2.32
N THR A 47 10.20 -12.27 2.74
CA THR A 47 8.90 -12.22 3.41
C THR A 47 7.75 -12.67 2.49
N ALA A 48 7.84 -12.38 1.19
CA ALA A 48 6.87 -12.84 0.20
C ALA A 48 6.92 -14.38 0.00
N ILE A 49 8.12 -14.96 -0.04
CA ILE A 49 8.31 -16.44 -0.07
C ILE A 49 7.73 -17.08 1.20
N HIS A 50 8.03 -16.51 2.36
CA HIS A 50 7.49 -16.98 3.63
C HIS A 50 5.96 -16.94 3.66
N PHE A 51 5.34 -15.87 3.13
CA PHE A 51 3.89 -15.74 3.01
C PHE A 51 3.23 -16.83 2.16
N GLN A 52 3.89 -17.31 1.11
CA GLN A 52 3.39 -18.42 0.28
C GLN A 52 3.37 -19.74 1.05
N SER A 53 4.38 -19.99 1.88
CA SER A 53 4.49 -21.23 2.67
C SER A 53 3.67 -21.26 3.97
N ALA A 54 3.29 -20.08 4.49
CA ALA A 54 2.46 -19.88 5.69
C ALA A 54 2.80 -20.80 6.89
N SER A 55 4.07 -20.88 7.29
CA SER A 55 4.51 -21.63 8.48
C SER A 55 4.83 -20.72 9.67
N LYS A 56 4.66 -21.22 10.90
CA LYS A 56 4.97 -20.47 12.14
C LYS A 56 6.45 -20.08 12.21
N GLU A 57 7.34 -20.97 11.79
CA GLU A 57 8.78 -20.69 11.75
C GLU A 57 9.11 -19.55 10.78
N ASN A 58 8.50 -19.57 9.60
CA ASN A 58 8.71 -18.54 8.58
C ASN A 58 8.12 -17.19 9.02
N LEU A 59 6.99 -17.19 9.75
CA LEU A 59 6.44 -15.97 10.35
C LEU A 59 7.43 -15.31 11.32
N GLU A 60 8.04 -16.07 12.23
CA GLU A 60 9.01 -15.51 13.19
C GLU A 60 10.28 -14.99 12.52
N LYS A 61 10.76 -15.69 11.47
CA LYS A 61 11.85 -15.19 10.62
C LYS A 61 11.49 -13.88 9.94
N SER A 62 10.29 -13.77 9.35
CA SER A 62 9.80 -12.54 8.71
C SER A 62 9.69 -11.39 9.71
N LYS A 63 9.11 -11.61 10.90
CA LYS A 63 9.05 -10.60 11.97
C LYS A 63 10.44 -10.09 12.35
N THR A 64 11.41 -11.01 12.49
CA THR A 64 12.79 -10.64 12.81
C THR A 64 13.42 -9.80 11.69
N LEU A 65 13.15 -10.11 10.42
CA LEU A 65 13.65 -9.32 9.30
C LEU A 65 13.04 -7.92 9.27
N VAL A 66 11.71 -7.81 9.40
CA VAL A 66 11.00 -6.53 9.38
C VAL A 66 11.43 -5.61 10.52
N ARG A 67 11.63 -6.15 11.72
CA ARG A 67 12.09 -5.37 12.89
C ARG A 67 13.55 -4.91 12.80
N LYS A 68 14.41 -5.62 12.07
CA LYS A 68 15.82 -5.27 11.90
C LYS A 68 16.06 -4.07 10.99
N SER A 69 15.10 -3.73 10.15
CA SER A 69 15.23 -2.69 9.13
C SER A 69 14.74 -1.32 9.61
N ASP A 70 14.64 -1.13 10.94
CA ASP A 70 14.03 0.04 11.61
C ASP A 70 12.64 0.42 11.07
N GLY A 71 11.90 -0.58 10.57
CA GLY A 71 10.52 -0.44 10.15
C GLY A 71 10.29 0.36 8.87
N ASP A 72 9.28 1.22 8.91
CA ASP A 72 8.67 1.84 7.74
C ASP A 72 9.46 3.03 7.21
N VAL A 73 10.60 2.74 6.58
CA VAL A 73 11.47 3.72 5.92
C VAL A 73 10.97 4.06 4.51
N CYS A 74 10.37 3.09 3.81
CA CYS A 74 9.86 3.26 2.45
C CYS A 74 8.84 2.17 2.09
N GLU A 75 8.22 2.29 0.91
CA GLU A 75 7.24 1.30 0.42
C GLU A 75 7.76 -0.14 0.49
N ILE A 76 9.04 -0.40 0.20
CA ILE A 76 9.62 -1.76 0.17
C ILE A 76 9.59 -2.41 1.56
N SER A 77 10.02 -1.69 2.59
CA SER A 77 10.02 -2.21 3.97
C SER A 77 8.60 -2.31 4.52
N SER A 78 7.75 -1.33 4.22
CA SER A 78 6.30 -1.35 4.46
C SER A 78 5.64 -2.58 3.83
N ARG A 79 6.01 -2.94 2.59
CA ARG A 79 5.47 -4.11 1.90
C ARG A 79 5.92 -5.41 2.55
N ALA A 80 7.16 -5.48 3.03
CA ALA A 80 7.66 -6.63 3.77
C ALA A 80 6.88 -6.84 5.08
N ALA A 81 6.56 -5.75 5.78
CA ALA A 81 5.68 -5.77 6.95
C ALA A 81 4.26 -6.24 6.57
N ALA A 82 3.70 -5.76 5.46
CA ALA A 82 2.37 -6.18 4.98
C ALA A 82 2.31 -7.67 4.60
N PHE A 83 3.35 -8.23 3.96
CA PHE A 83 3.46 -9.68 3.74
C PHE A 83 3.49 -10.46 5.06
N THR A 84 4.19 -9.93 6.05
CA THR A 84 4.28 -10.54 7.39
C THR A 84 2.94 -10.49 8.12
N ALA A 85 2.22 -9.36 8.05
CA ALA A 85 0.87 -9.22 8.58
C ALA A 85 -0.10 -10.21 7.93
N ALA A 86 -0.07 -10.34 6.60
CA ALA A 86 -0.90 -11.29 5.87
C ALA A 86 -0.55 -12.76 6.20
N SER A 87 0.72 -13.05 6.48
CA SER A 87 1.15 -14.38 6.97
C SER A 87 0.61 -14.67 8.36
N ALA A 88 0.67 -13.69 9.27
CA ALA A 88 0.10 -13.78 10.61
C ALA A 88 -1.42 -13.99 10.56
N MET A 89 -2.11 -13.30 9.63
CA MET A 89 -3.54 -13.46 9.40
C MET A 89 -3.90 -14.89 8.97
N LYS A 90 -3.19 -15.48 8.00
CA LYS A 90 -3.35 -16.90 7.60
C LYS A 90 -3.18 -17.86 8.79
N LEU A 91 -2.30 -17.52 9.73
CA LEU A 91 -2.01 -18.30 10.93
C LEU A 91 -2.88 -17.95 12.15
N LYS A 92 -3.84 -17.04 11.99
CA LYS A 92 -4.71 -16.52 13.07
C LYS A 92 -3.94 -15.96 14.26
N LYS A 93 -2.78 -15.34 14.00
CA LYS A 93 -1.92 -14.68 14.98
C LYS A 93 -2.25 -13.19 15.04
N TRP A 94 -3.40 -12.85 15.59
CA TRP A 94 -3.98 -11.50 15.52
C TRP A 94 -3.12 -10.40 16.15
N SER A 95 -2.42 -10.70 17.24
CA SER A 95 -1.47 -9.77 17.85
C SER A 95 -0.34 -9.40 16.90
N ASP A 96 0.17 -10.38 16.14
CA ASP A 96 1.22 -10.18 15.16
C ASP A 96 0.69 -9.43 13.92
N VAL A 97 -0.58 -9.61 13.56
CA VAL A 97 -1.20 -8.83 12.46
C VAL A 97 -1.15 -7.35 12.76
N GLU A 98 -1.65 -6.94 13.93
CA GLU A 98 -1.69 -5.52 14.31
C GLU A 98 -0.29 -4.94 14.49
N GLU A 99 0.62 -5.69 15.16
CA GLU A 99 2.02 -5.27 15.31
C GLU A 99 2.67 -4.99 13.94
N MET A 100 2.48 -5.87 12.97
CA MET A 100 3.08 -5.70 11.65
C MET A 100 2.40 -4.58 10.85
N LEU A 101 1.08 -4.41 10.96
CA LEU A 101 0.36 -3.31 10.28
C LEU A 101 0.80 -1.92 10.77
N GLN A 102 1.24 -1.77 12.02
CA GLN A 102 1.79 -0.50 12.51
C GLN A 102 3.07 -0.06 11.77
N MET A 103 3.74 -1.00 11.09
CA MET A 103 4.95 -0.79 10.31
C MET A 103 4.68 -0.66 8.79
N THR A 104 3.44 -0.35 8.39
CA THR A 104 2.99 -0.31 6.98
C THR A 104 2.52 1.07 6.48
N LYS A 105 2.97 2.18 7.09
CA LYS A 105 2.45 3.53 6.77
C LYS A 105 2.79 4.00 5.35
N SER A 106 3.91 3.53 4.78
CA SER A 106 4.28 3.77 3.37
C SER A 106 3.70 2.73 2.39
N CYS A 107 2.92 1.77 2.87
CA CYS A 107 2.26 0.78 2.01
C CYS A 107 0.99 1.39 1.40
N PRO A 108 0.63 1.08 0.15
CA PRO A 108 -0.66 1.48 -0.41
C PRO A 108 -1.82 1.10 0.53
N PRO A 109 -2.69 2.05 0.92
CA PRO A 109 -3.81 1.80 1.83
C PRO A 109 -4.71 0.64 1.40
N ALA A 110 -4.83 0.40 0.09
CA ALA A 110 -5.57 -0.74 -0.44
C ALA A 110 -5.09 -2.09 0.08
N ILE A 111 -3.81 -2.25 0.42
CA ILE A 111 -3.28 -3.46 1.01
C ILE A 111 -3.60 -3.49 2.50
N THR A 112 -3.28 -2.42 3.22
CA THR A 112 -3.33 -2.37 4.68
C THR A 112 -4.77 -2.40 5.20
N SER A 113 -5.67 -1.60 4.63
CA SER A 113 -7.09 -1.60 4.99
C SER A 113 -7.75 -2.93 4.63
N SER A 114 -7.41 -3.56 3.49
CA SER A 114 -7.98 -4.87 3.13
C SER A 114 -7.53 -5.97 4.10
N ILE A 115 -6.26 -6.00 4.50
CA ILE A 115 -5.75 -6.93 5.52
C ILE A 115 -6.45 -6.67 6.86
N ARG A 116 -6.54 -5.40 7.28
CA ARG A 116 -7.13 -5.04 8.58
C ARG A 116 -8.62 -5.37 8.65
N ILE A 117 -9.41 -4.99 7.65
CA ILE A 117 -10.84 -5.29 7.58
C ILE A 117 -11.08 -6.80 7.66
N ARG A 118 -10.34 -7.59 6.85
CA ARG A 118 -10.46 -9.05 6.88
C ARG A 118 -10.07 -9.63 8.23
N ALA A 119 -8.94 -9.21 8.81
CA ALA A 119 -8.49 -9.70 10.11
C ALA A 119 -9.49 -9.37 11.23
N LEU A 120 -10.11 -8.18 11.21
CA LEU A 120 -11.13 -7.78 12.18
C LEU A 120 -12.44 -8.56 11.99
N ALA A 121 -12.85 -8.79 10.73
CA ALA A 121 -14.00 -9.61 10.40
C ALA A 121 -13.84 -11.06 10.89
N GLU A 122 -12.69 -11.69 10.65
CA GLU A 122 -12.39 -13.04 11.13
C GLU A 122 -12.32 -13.12 12.67
N GLN A 123 -11.98 -12.01 13.34
CA GLN A 123 -12.01 -11.88 14.81
C GLN A 123 -13.40 -11.54 15.36
N SER A 124 -14.44 -11.44 14.52
CA SER A 124 -15.78 -11.02 14.96
C SER A 124 -15.86 -9.59 15.54
N LYS A 125 -14.84 -8.76 15.30
CA LYS A 125 -14.75 -7.35 15.72
C LYS A 125 -15.43 -6.44 14.70
N LEU A 126 -16.74 -6.65 14.51
CA LEU A 126 -17.48 -6.06 13.39
C LEU A 126 -17.52 -4.53 13.42
N ASP A 127 -17.62 -3.92 14.60
CA ASP A 127 -17.66 -2.46 14.72
C ASP A 127 -16.32 -1.81 14.35
N GLU A 128 -15.20 -2.42 14.75
CA GLU A 128 -13.85 -2.03 14.34
C GLU A 128 -13.66 -2.20 12.83
N ALA A 129 -14.14 -3.31 12.25
CA ALA A 129 -14.06 -3.56 10.80
C ALA A 129 -14.87 -2.54 9.99
N LEU A 130 -16.06 -2.17 10.47
CA LEU A 130 -16.90 -1.15 9.84
C LEU A 130 -16.30 0.25 9.95
N ALA A 131 -15.66 0.57 11.08
CA ALA A 131 -14.93 1.83 11.24
C ALA A 131 -13.73 1.91 10.28
N GLU A 132 -12.99 0.81 10.09
CA GLU A 132 -11.90 0.77 9.11
C GLU A 132 -12.41 0.93 7.67
N LEU A 133 -13.54 0.32 7.32
CA LEU A 133 -14.18 0.53 6.01
C LEU A 133 -14.66 1.98 5.81
N GLU A 134 -15.10 2.63 6.88
CA GLU A 134 -15.46 4.04 6.85
C GLU A 134 -14.22 4.92 6.67
N ASN A 135 -13.08 4.58 7.30
CA ASN A 135 -11.81 5.29 7.09
C ASN A 135 -11.37 5.27 5.62
N VAL A 136 -11.62 4.18 4.87
CA VAL A 136 -11.33 4.11 3.42
C VAL A 136 -12.05 5.23 2.64
N LEU A 137 -13.19 5.73 3.14
CA LEU A 137 -13.94 6.84 2.55
C LEU A 137 -13.48 8.22 3.02
N ILE A 138 -12.87 8.34 4.21
CA ILE A 138 -12.52 9.62 4.84
C ILE A 138 -11.23 10.23 4.26
N PHE A 139 -10.35 9.44 3.63
CA PHE A 139 -9.09 9.91 3.07
C PHE A 139 -9.21 10.79 1.79
N GLU A 140 -10.32 11.51 1.61
CA GLU A 140 -10.54 12.39 0.46
C GLU A 140 -9.74 13.71 0.50
N GLU A 141 -9.32 14.18 1.68
CA GLU A 141 -8.74 15.53 1.79
C GLU A 141 -7.23 15.62 1.50
N ASP A 142 -6.44 14.53 1.60
CA ASP A 142 -4.97 14.60 1.44
C ASP A 142 -4.45 14.15 0.07
N VAL A 143 -5.22 13.43 -0.76
CA VAL A 143 -4.71 12.87 -2.03
C VAL A 143 -5.80 12.79 -3.10
N PHE A 144 -5.86 13.82 -3.94
CA PHE A 144 -6.64 13.80 -5.18
C PHE A 144 -6.25 12.59 -6.06
N GLY A 145 -7.22 11.74 -6.39
CA GLY A 145 -7.22 10.94 -7.62
C GLY A 145 -6.28 9.73 -7.72
N THR A 146 -5.77 9.17 -6.61
CA THR A 146 -4.96 7.95 -6.69
C THR A 146 -5.74 6.69 -6.31
N ALA A 147 -5.49 5.58 -7.01
CA ALA A 147 -6.03 4.23 -6.75
C ALA A 147 -5.58 3.63 -5.39
N ASN A 148 -4.97 4.44 -4.54
CA ASN A 148 -4.34 4.04 -3.29
C ASN A 148 -5.34 3.81 -2.16
N TYR A 149 -6.54 4.38 -2.24
CA TYR A 149 -7.60 4.22 -1.22
C TYR A 149 -8.73 3.33 -1.75
N CYS A 150 -8.43 2.07 -2.04
CA CYS A 150 -9.43 1.07 -2.38
C CYS A 150 -9.53 0.02 -1.27
N VAL A 151 -10.56 -0.81 -1.30
CA VAL A 151 -10.64 -2.04 -0.50
C VAL A 151 -10.89 -3.22 -1.45
N SER A 152 -10.27 -4.37 -1.15
CA SER A 152 -10.50 -5.57 -1.94
C SER A 152 -11.89 -6.13 -1.74
N ASP A 153 -12.49 -6.64 -2.81
CA ASP A 153 -13.77 -7.33 -2.75
C ASP A 153 -13.71 -8.54 -1.80
N GLU A 154 -12.58 -9.24 -1.77
CA GLU A 154 -12.32 -10.33 -0.82
C GLU A 154 -12.48 -9.90 0.66
N ALA A 155 -12.02 -8.69 1.02
CA ALA A 155 -12.16 -8.17 2.39
C ALA A 155 -13.62 -7.76 2.68
N LEU A 156 -14.32 -7.19 1.70
CA LEU A 156 -15.74 -6.84 1.82
C LEU A 156 -16.62 -8.09 1.97
N ASP A 157 -16.34 -9.13 1.20
CA ASP A 157 -17.05 -10.41 1.28
C ASP A 157 -16.83 -11.07 2.63
N SER A 158 -15.58 -11.11 3.11
CA SER A 158 -15.25 -11.63 4.44
C SER A 158 -16.01 -10.88 5.55
N LEU A 159 -16.11 -9.55 5.47
CA LEU A 159 -16.89 -8.75 6.42
C LEU A 159 -18.39 -9.05 6.32
N CYS A 160 -18.93 -9.15 5.10
CA CYS A 160 -20.34 -9.48 4.87
C CYS A 160 -20.71 -10.85 5.47
N GLU A 161 -19.86 -11.85 5.27
CA GLU A 161 -20.04 -13.19 5.82
C GLU A 161 -19.94 -13.20 7.35
N ALA A 162 -18.97 -12.47 7.93
CA ALA A 162 -18.83 -12.34 9.38
C ALA A 162 -20.03 -11.65 10.04
N ILE A 163 -20.64 -10.65 9.39
CA ILE A 163 -21.87 -10.02 9.89
C ILE A 163 -23.05 -11.01 9.81
N LYS A 164 -23.17 -11.80 8.73
CA LYS A 164 -24.26 -12.77 8.57
C LYS A 164 -24.19 -13.93 9.57
N SER A 165 -23.00 -14.30 10.02
CA SER A 165 -22.81 -15.45 10.91
C SER A 165 -23.13 -15.17 12.37
N GLN A 166 -23.28 -13.90 12.76
CA GLN A 166 -23.64 -13.49 14.12
C GLN A 166 -25.16 -13.22 14.27
N PRO A 167 -25.74 -13.47 15.45
CA PRO A 167 -27.12 -13.08 15.75
C PRO A 167 -27.24 -11.55 15.89
N GLU A 168 -28.45 -11.02 15.66
CA GLU A 168 -28.82 -9.61 15.91
C GLU A 168 -27.97 -8.56 15.15
N THR A 169 -27.54 -8.86 13.93
CA THR A 169 -26.67 -7.97 13.14
C THR A 169 -27.38 -7.01 12.18
N ALA A 170 -28.69 -6.79 12.35
CA ALA A 170 -29.48 -5.97 11.43
C ALA A 170 -28.91 -4.56 11.24
N GLU A 171 -28.51 -3.90 12.34
CA GLU A 171 -27.90 -2.56 12.28
C GLU A 171 -26.52 -2.58 11.61
N LYS A 172 -25.68 -3.55 11.98
CA LYS A 172 -24.34 -3.75 11.39
C LYS A 172 -24.42 -4.01 9.89
N MET A 173 -25.37 -4.84 9.45
CA MET A 173 -25.62 -5.11 8.04
C MET A 173 -26.14 -3.86 7.30
N LYS A 174 -27.03 -3.07 7.92
CA LYS A 174 -27.50 -1.80 7.36
C LYS A 174 -26.35 -0.81 7.17
N ARG A 175 -25.46 -0.69 8.16
CA ARG A 175 -24.25 0.14 8.08
C ARG A 175 -23.32 -0.36 6.98
N PHE A 176 -23.00 -1.65 6.96
CA PHE A 176 -22.20 -2.29 5.91
C PHE A 176 -22.74 -2.00 4.51
N ARG A 177 -24.03 -2.22 4.25
CA ARG A 177 -24.65 -1.98 2.93
C ARG A 177 -24.61 -0.50 2.52
N SER A 178 -24.62 0.41 3.48
CA SER A 178 -24.50 1.84 3.20
C SER A 178 -23.07 2.19 2.82
N LEU A 179 -22.08 1.72 3.58
CA LEU A 179 -20.66 1.87 3.26
C LEU A 179 -20.30 1.20 1.93
N GLN A 180 -20.78 -0.02 1.69
CA GLN A 180 -20.57 -0.78 0.44
C GLN A 180 -21.06 0.01 -0.79
N ARG A 181 -22.20 0.69 -0.68
CA ARG A 181 -22.73 1.55 -1.75
C ARG A 181 -21.84 2.78 -1.96
N LEU A 182 -21.34 3.40 -0.89
CA LEU A 182 -20.45 4.56 -0.98
C LEU A 182 -19.11 4.18 -1.62
N VAL A 183 -18.44 3.10 -1.16
CA VAL A 183 -17.17 2.66 -1.76
C VAL A 183 -17.35 2.27 -3.22
N THR A 184 -18.50 1.72 -3.61
CA THR A 184 -18.81 1.42 -5.02
C THR A 184 -19.03 2.72 -5.81
N LYS A 185 -19.84 3.64 -5.29
CA LYS A 185 -20.16 4.92 -5.93
C LYS A 185 -18.90 5.76 -6.21
N TYR A 186 -17.95 5.75 -5.29
CA TYR A 186 -16.70 6.53 -5.40
C TYR A 186 -15.54 5.73 -6.02
N GLY A 187 -15.78 4.52 -6.54
CA GLY A 187 -14.73 3.71 -7.19
C GLY A 187 -13.61 3.25 -6.23
N ARG A 188 -13.91 3.12 -4.94
CA ARG A 188 -12.98 2.73 -3.86
C ARG A 188 -12.93 1.21 -3.67
N ARG A 189 -13.19 0.43 -4.73
CA ARG A 189 -13.16 -1.04 -4.73
C ARG A 189 -12.11 -1.53 -5.70
N THR A 190 -11.54 -2.69 -5.39
CA THR A 190 -10.66 -3.41 -6.31
C THR A 190 -11.04 -4.88 -6.33
N GLU A 191 -11.11 -5.44 -7.54
CA GLU A 191 -11.34 -6.86 -7.77
C GLU A 191 -10.10 -7.71 -7.40
N LYS A 192 -8.93 -7.08 -7.29
CA LYS A 192 -7.69 -7.74 -6.86
C LYS A 192 -7.82 -8.25 -5.42
N SER A 193 -7.47 -9.51 -5.22
CA SER A 193 -7.30 -10.14 -3.91
C SER A 193 -6.18 -9.47 -3.09
N ILE A 194 -6.18 -9.71 -1.78
CA ILE A 194 -5.11 -9.22 -0.89
C ILE A 194 -3.75 -9.72 -1.37
N GLU A 195 -3.69 -10.98 -1.82
CA GLU A 195 -2.46 -11.58 -2.35
C GLU A 195 -1.99 -10.87 -3.64
N GLU A 196 -2.88 -10.62 -4.60
CA GLU A 196 -2.52 -9.90 -5.83
C GLU A 196 -2.08 -8.47 -5.56
N LEU A 197 -2.70 -7.79 -4.59
CA LEU A 197 -2.29 -6.46 -4.15
C LEU A 197 -0.89 -6.48 -3.53
N LEU A 198 -0.59 -7.47 -2.68
CA LEU A 198 0.74 -7.64 -2.06
C LEU A 198 1.83 -7.87 -3.09
N PHE A 199 1.57 -8.72 -4.09
CA PHE A 199 2.48 -9.00 -5.21
C PHE A 199 2.43 -7.96 -6.34
N ALA A 200 1.72 -6.84 -6.15
CA ALA A 200 1.74 -5.77 -7.12
C ALA A 200 3.17 -5.22 -7.28
N PRO A 201 3.57 -4.80 -8.50
CA PRO A 201 4.89 -4.23 -8.75
C PRO A 201 5.17 -3.04 -7.84
N ILE A 202 6.33 -3.05 -7.17
CA ILE A 202 6.87 -1.85 -6.51
C ILE A 202 7.55 -1.00 -7.58
N ARG A 203 7.18 0.28 -7.65
CA ARG A 203 7.84 1.24 -8.54
C ARG A 203 8.98 1.91 -7.79
N LEU A 204 10.20 1.74 -8.30
CA LEU A 204 11.34 2.54 -7.85
C LEU A 204 11.32 3.83 -8.66
N GLU A 205 10.73 4.90 -8.11
CA GLU A 205 10.85 6.23 -8.70
C GLU A 205 12.24 6.78 -8.37
N ASN A 206 13.02 7.09 -9.42
CA ASN A 206 14.27 7.82 -9.25
C ASN A 206 13.91 9.27 -8.90
N ALA A 207 14.47 9.81 -7.83
CA ALA A 207 14.27 11.19 -7.37
C ALA A 207 14.75 12.30 -8.35
N ALA A 208 14.90 12.00 -9.64
CA ALA A 208 15.35 12.93 -10.68
C ALA A 208 14.20 13.56 -11.50
N THR A 209 12.96 13.07 -11.37
CA THR A 209 11.81 13.60 -12.14
C THR A 209 10.99 14.67 -11.44
N SER A 210 11.25 15.00 -10.17
CA SER A 210 10.45 16.00 -9.43
C SER A 210 11.14 17.36 -9.25
N SER A 211 12.18 17.66 -10.02
CA SER A 211 12.87 18.96 -9.91
C SER A 211 13.39 19.51 -11.23
N ALA A 212 13.71 18.65 -12.21
CA ALA A 212 14.13 19.12 -13.54
C ALA A 212 12.95 19.69 -14.34
N ASP A 213 11.81 18.97 -14.38
CA ASP A 213 10.64 19.39 -15.14
C ASP A 213 9.94 20.61 -14.52
N ASP A 214 9.93 20.72 -13.19
CA ASP A 214 9.35 21.87 -12.47
C ASP A 214 10.18 23.14 -12.66
N GLU A 215 11.52 23.05 -12.62
CA GLU A 215 12.38 24.21 -12.89
C GLU A 215 12.28 24.69 -14.34
N GLU A 216 12.15 23.77 -15.30
CA GLU A 216 12.02 24.11 -16.71
C GLU A 216 10.62 24.66 -17.03
N PHE A 217 9.56 24.13 -16.40
CA PHE A 217 8.21 24.65 -16.51
C PHE A 217 8.09 26.06 -15.93
N VAL A 218 8.58 26.30 -14.71
CA VAL A 218 8.54 27.63 -14.06
C VAL A 218 9.32 28.69 -14.86
N LYS A 219 10.37 28.28 -15.58
CA LYS A 219 11.16 29.15 -16.48
C LYS A 219 10.57 29.27 -17.89
N SER A 220 9.51 28.52 -18.22
CA SER A 220 8.91 28.52 -19.55
C SER A 220 7.86 29.62 -19.73
N ASP A 221 7.68 30.09 -20.96
CA ASP A 221 6.62 31.06 -21.31
C ASP A 221 5.20 30.53 -21.00
N ARG A 222 5.04 29.22 -20.97
CA ARG A 222 3.77 28.54 -20.63
C ARG A 222 3.36 28.76 -19.17
N PHE A 223 4.33 28.90 -18.26
CA PHE A 223 4.02 29.23 -16.86
C PHE A 223 3.46 30.66 -16.75
N GLY A 224 3.99 31.60 -17.54
CA GLY A 224 3.45 32.97 -17.62
C GLY A 224 2.01 33.01 -18.11
N GLU A 225 1.64 32.15 -19.07
CA GLU A 225 0.25 32.00 -19.53
C GLU A 225 -0.64 31.31 -18.48
N PHE A 226 -0.11 30.30 -17.78
CA PHE A 226 -0.80 29.60 -16.71
C PHE A 226 -1.15 30.54 -15.54
N VAL A 227 -0.19 31.37 -15.10
CA VAL A 227 -0.41 32.35 -14.02
C VAL A 227 -1.51 33.35 -14.37
N LYS A 228 -1.58 33.80 -15.64
CA LYS A 228 -2.63 34.73 -16.12
C LYS A 228 -4.04 34.12 -16.10
N GLN A 229 -4.15 32.79 -16.11
CA GLN A 229 -5.43 32.09 -16.04
C GLN A 229 -5.93 31.87 -14.60
N ILE A 230 -5.13 32.21 -13.58
CA ILE A 230 -5.52 32.08 -12.17
C ILE A 230 -6.33 33.32 -11.77
N PRO A 231 -7.65 33.18 -11.47
CA PRO A 231 -8.56 34.32 -11.31
C PRO A 231 -8.15 35.32 -10.23
N TYR A 232 -7.47 34.86 -9.18
CA TYR A 232 -7.17 35.65 -7.97
C TYR A 232 -5.80 36.36 -8.00
N LEU A 233 -4.97 36.12 -9.03
CA LEU A 233 -3.66 36.77 -9.17
C LEU A 233 -3.72 38.03 -10.04
N ASN A 234 -4.80 38.22 -10.80
CA ASN A 234 -4.97 39.39 -11.69
C ASN A 234 -5.52 40.64 -10.97
N GLU A 235 -5.92 40.54 -9.69
CA GLU A 235 -6.58 41.64 -8.96
C GLU A 235 -5.64 42.57 -8.17
N GLN A 236 -4.30 42.42 -8.28
CA GLN A 236 -3.34 43.25 -7.51
C GLN A 236 -2.50 44.23 -8.33
N SER A 237 -2.99 44.69 -9.50
CA SER A 237 -2.28 45.70 -10.31
C SER A 237 -3.09 46.95 -10.62
N GLU A 238 -3.90 47.40 -9.66
CA GLU A 238 -4.46 48.77 -9.65
C GLU A 238 -4.36 49.37 -8.24
N ILE A 239 -3.18 49.87 -7.86
CA ILE A 239 -2.99 51.00 -6.92
C ILE A 239 -1.88 51.88 -7.48
#